data_AF-A0A3D0K2N1-F1
#
_entry.id   AF-A0A3D0K2N1-F1
#
_cell.length_a   1.000
_cell.length_b   1.000
_cell.length_c   1.000
_cell.angle_alpha   90.00
_cell.angle_beta   90.00
_cell.angle_gamma   90.00
#
_symmetry.space_group_name_H-M   'P 1'
#
loop_
_entity.id
_entity.type
_entity.pdbx_description
1 polymer ?
#
loop_
_entity_poly.entity_id
_entity_poly.type
_entity_poly.pdbx_seq_one_letter_code
_entity_poly.pdbx_strand_id
1 'polypeptide(L)'
;MSVPVVQLEQERLDRRDRVEIAGLGDLPDRTYTIDASASDLMESDESFNQLAVPLGRDMSADLLTYDIRDPNALKQLLGVQMNIAVLQGRYDTARSLIERIRRLEENEAKRLLTGQVMGSLIDAWEIAGPGNDASADIFERNLRRRISAMPWDVVGDEVLSRRKNAAQMNEAVFRGIVASGLDPMLQENGGELSYEVARQLVTFKSILVLQLPLQDRINRVYTDVAETNGVLVAE
;
A
#
# COMPACT_ATOMS: atom_id res chain seq x y z
N MET A 1 -10.91 14.58 10.00
CA MET A 1 -11.22 15.89 9.37
C MET A 1 -12.14 15.61 8.20
N SER A 2 -13.34 16.21 8.16
CA SER A 2 -14.21 16.11 6.99
C SER A 2 -13.52 16.75 5.79
N VAL A 3 -13.46 16.03 4.68
CA VAL A 3 -13.08 16.62 3.39
C VAL A 3 -14.14 17.68 3.05
N PRO A 4 -13.77 18.93 2.72
CA PRO A 4 -14.74 19.96 2.38
C PRO A 4 -15.60 19.52 1.18
N VAL A 5 -16.91 19.74 1.24
CA VAL A 5 -17.88 19.42 0.16
C VAL A 5 -17.41 19.93 -1.21
N VAL A 6 -16.70 21.06 -1.23
CA VAL A 6 -16.09 21.68 -2.42
C VAL A 6 -15.12 20.74 -3.14
N GLN A 7 -14.31 19.98 -2.41
CA GLN A 7 -13.33 19.06 -3.01
C GLN A 7 -14.02 17.83 -3.63
N LEU A 8 -15.14 17.38 -3.06
CA LEU A 8 -15.92 16.27 -3.62
C LEU A 8 -16.67 16.69 -4.90
N GLU A 9 -17.19 17.91 -4.93
CA GLU A 9 -17.82 18.45 -6.14
C GLU A 9 -16.80 18.66 -7.27
N GLN A 10 -15.60 19.14 -6.94
CA GLN A 10 -14.49 19.25 -7.90
C GLN A 10 -14.04 17.86 -8.39
N GLU A 11 -13.80 16.89 -7.51
CA GLU A 11 -13.46 15.52 -7.92
C GLU A 11 -14.55 14.89 -8.82
N ARG A 12 -15.83 15.21 -8.57
CA ARG A 12 -16.95 14.72 -9.39
C ARG A 12 -17.02 15.42 -10.75
N LEU A 13 -16.75 16.71 -10.80
CA LEU A 13 -16.70 17.47 -12.06
C LEU A 13 -15.52 17.00 -12.91
N ASP A 14 -14.34 16.82 -12.31
CA ASP A 14 -13.14 16.30 -12.96
C ASP A 14 -13.32 14.89 -13.52
N ARG A 15 -14.27 14.09 -12.99
CA ARG A 15 -14.61 12.77 -13.53
C ARG A 15 -15.48 12.82 -14.78
N ARG A 16 -16.28 13.88 -14.97
CA ARG A 16 -17.22 13.95 -16.10
C ARG A 16 -16.53 14.02 -17.46
N ASP A 17 -15.31 14.53 -17.49
CA ASP A 17 -14.51 14.66 -18.71
C ASP A 17 -13.61 13.42 -18.95
N ARG A 18 -13.68 12.40 -18.08
CA ARG A 18 -12.88 11.17 -18.18
C ARG A 18 -13.60 10.11 -18.98
N VAL A 19 -12.80 9.23 -19.59
CA VAL A 19 -13.31 8.05 -20.28
C VAL A 19 -13.68 6.98 -19.26
N GLU A 20 -14.95 6.57 -19.23
CA GLU A 20 -15.39 5.48 -18.34
C GLU A 20 -14.81 4.13 -18.78
N ILE A 21 -14.26 3.37 -17.84
CA ILE A 21 -13.81 1.99 -18.05
C ILE A 21 -14.25 1.10 -16.89
N ALA A 22 -14.49 -0.20 -17.16
CA ALA A 22 -15.03 -1.10 -16.15
C ALA A 22 -13.98 -1.46 -15.09
N GLY A 23 -12.72 -1.68 -15.50
CA GLY A 23 -11.65 -2.04 -14.58
C GLY A 23 -10.26 -1.92 -15.18
N LEU A 24 -9.27 -2.53 -14.52
CA LEU A 24 -7.86 -2.42 -14.93
C LEU A 24 -7.56 -3.11 -16.27
N GLY A 25 -8.38 -4.07 -16.70
CA GLY A 25 -8.21 -4.77 -17.98
C GLY A 25 -8.57 -3.92 -19.20
N ASP A 26 -9.24 -2.78 -19.01
CA ASP A 26 -9.58 -1.83 -20.07
C ASP A 26 -8.54 -0.70 -20.21
N LEU A 27 -7.51 -0.69 -19.36
CA LEU A 27 -6.42 0.27 -19.46
C LEU A 27 -5.58 -0.04 -20.70
N PRO A 28 -4.93 0.97 -21.31
CA PRO A 28 -4.00 0.75 -22.40
C PRO A 28 -2.90 -0.23 -22.00
N ASP A 29 -2.54 -1.12 -22.92
CA ASP A 29 -1.37 -1.96 -22.75
C ASP A 29 -0.12 -1.09 -22.61
N ARG A 30 0.69 -1.40 -21.59
CA ARG A 30 1.97 -0.73 -21.33
C ARG A 30 3.03 -1.77 -21.03
N THR A 31 4.21 -1.53 -21.58
CA THR A 31 5.42 -2.30 -21.31
C THR A 31 6.49 -1.37 -20.74
N TYR A 32 7.23 -1.88 -19.76
CA TYR A 32 8.36 -1.20 -19.14
C TYR A 32 9.62 -2.02 -19.38
N THR A 33 10.68 -1.39 -19.86
CA THR A 33 12.00 -2.03 -19.98
C THR A 33 12.89 -1.51 -18.87
N ILE A 34 13.47 -2.41 -18.09
CA ILE A 34 14.41 -2.09 -17.01
C ILE A 34 15.73 -2.83 -17.22
N ASP A 35 16.82 -2.22 -16.78
CA ASP A 35 18.16 -2.80 -16.79
C ASP A 35 18.55 -3.19 -15.35
N ALA A 36 17.73 -4.04 -14.74
CA ALA A 36 17.87 -4.54 -13.38
C ALA A 36 17.10 -5.86 -13.22
N SER A 37 17.57 -6.76 -12.36
CA SER A 37 16.79 -7.94 -11.97
C SER A 37 15.64 -7.54 -11.02
N ALA A 38 14.63 -8.39 -10.87
CA ALA A 38 13.56 -8.14 -9.89
C ALA A 38 14.12 -8.15 -8.47
N SER A 39 15.12 -8.99 -8.18
CA SER A 39 15.85 -8.96 -6.91
C SER A 39 16.53 -7.62 -6.67
N ASP A 40 17.22 -7.06 -7.67
CA ASP A 40 17.87 -5.74 -7.54
C ASP A 40 16.85 -4.63 -7.24
N LEU A 41 15.66 -4.69 -7.84
CA LEU A 41 14.59 -3.74 -7.52
C LEU A 41 14.19 -3.79 -6.05
N MET A 42 14.24 -4.96 -5.40
CA MET A 42 13.88 -5.10 -3.99
C MET A 42 14.92 -4.46 -3.07
N GLU A 43 16.20 -4.51 -3.47
CA GLU A 43 17.33 -4.14 -2.62
C GLU A 43 17.83 -2.70 -2.83
N SER A 44 17.72 -2.19 -4.06
CA SER A 44 18.24 -0.87 -4.44
C SER A 44 17.11 0.11 -4.76
N ASP A 45 17.19 1.31 -4.17
CA ASP A 45 16.27 2.40 -4.52
C ASP A 45 16.58 2.97 -5.90
N GLU A 46 17.85 2.93 -6.33
CA GLU A 46 18.24 3.34 -7.68
C GLU A 46 17.61 2.39 -8.73
N SER A 47 17.80 1.08 -8.57
CA SER A 47 17.20 0.08 -9.47
C SER A 47 15.67 0.18 -9.44
N PHE A 48 15.08 0.27 -8.25
CA PHE A 48 13.63 0.44 -8.11
C PHE A 48 13.08 1.66 -8.85
N ASN A 49 13.79 2.78 -8.80
CA ASN A 49 13.33 4.02 -9.45
C ASN A 49 13.34 3.93 -10.99
N GLN A 50 14.12 3.03 -11.60
CA GLN A 50 14.01 2.75 -13.04
C GLN A 50 12.59 2.30 -13.42
N LEU A 51 11.92 1.54 -12.55
CA LEU A 51 10.53 1.10 -12.74
C LEU A 51 9.51 2.10 -12.16
N ALA A 52 9.72 2.53 -10.91
CA ALA A 52 8.71 3.25 -10.14
C ALA A 52 8.38 4.64 -10.70
N VAL A 53 9.35 5.32 -11.31
CA VAL A 53 9.17 6.65 -11.90
C VAL A 53 8.27 6.60 -13.15
N PRO A 54 8.58 5.83 -14.21
CA PRO A 54 7.71 5.76 -15.38
C PRO A 54 6.35 5.14 -15.05
N LEU A 55 6.31 4.11 -14.21
CA LEU A 55 5.06 3.50 -13.75
C LEU A 55 4.16 4.50 -13.02
N GLY A 56 4.72 5.25 -12.06
CA GLY A 56 3.97 6.24 -11.29
C GLY A 56 3.42 7.38 -12.16
N ARG A 57 4.19 7.81 -13.17
CA ARG A 57 3.75 8.79 -14.17
C ARG A 57 2.55 8.27 -14.96
N ASP A 58 2.65 7.04 -15.47
CA ASP A 58 1.62 6.44 -16.30
C ASP A 58 0.32 6.18 -15.51
N MET A 59 0.42 5.67 -14.29
CA MET A 59 -0.73 5.51 -13.39
C MET A 59 -1.41 6.86 -13.09
N SER A 60 -0.64 7.94 -12.98
CA SER A 60 -1.18 9.28 -12.76
C SER A 60 -1.92 9.77 -14.01
N ALA A 61 -1.37 9.52 -15.20
CA ALA A 61 -2.03 9.82 -16.46
C ALA A 61 -3.33 9.01 -16.63
N ASP A 62 -3.32 7.73 -16.24
CA ASP A 62 -4.51 6.87 -16.29
C ASP A 62 -5.59 7.41 -15.35
N LEU A 63 -5.23 7.81 -14.12
CA LEU A 63 -6.17 8.42 -13.16
C LEU A 63 -6.68 9.80 -13.57
N LEU A 64 -6.03 10.48 -14.51
CA LEU A 64 -6.51 11.73 -15.10
C LEU A 64 -7.41 11.46 -16.31
N THR A 65 -7.15 10.39 -17.06
CA THR A 65 -7.83 10.08 -18.31
C THR A 65 -9.09 9.25 -18.11
N TYR A 66 -9.06 8.32 -17.15
CA TYR A 66 -10.09 7.29 -17.00
C TYR A 66 -10.88 7.44 -15.68
N ASP A 67 -12.19 7.22 -15.76
CA ASP A 67 -13.06 6.95 -14.60
C ASP A 67 -13.21 5.43 -14.46
N ILE A 68 -12.38 4.84 -13.59
CA ILE A 68 -12.41 3.40 -13.30
C ILE A 68 -13.63 3.11 -12.42
N ARG A 69 -14.61 2.40 -12.98
CA ARG A 69 -15.91 2.16 -12.35
C ARG A 69 -15.87 1.10 -11.25
N ASP A 70 -15.00 0.10 -11.36
CA ASP A 70 -14.78 -0.86 -10.29
C ASP A 70 -14.01 -0.21 -9.10
N PRO A 71 -14.63 -0.05 -7.93
CA PRO A 71 -13.97 0.56 -6.77
C PRO A 71 -12.80 -0.28 -6.25
N ASN A 72 -12.80 -1.61 -6.44
CA ASN A 72 -11.68 -2.44 -6.03
C ASN A 72 -10.48 -2.25 -6.95
N ALA A 73 -10.68 -2.25 -8.27
CA ALA A 73 -9.67 -1.86 -9.25
C ALA A 73 -9.06 -0.48 -8.93
N LEU A 74 -9.90 0.51 -8.65
CA LEU A 74 -9.42 1.86 -8.31
C LEU A 74 -8.61 1.86 -7.01
N LYS A 75 -9.07 1.19 -5.95
CA LYS A 75 -8.31 1.06 -4.69
C LYS A 75 -6.97 0.36 -4.89
N GLN A 76 -6.90 -0.68 -5.72
CA GLN A 76 -5.64 -1.35 -6.05
C GLN A 76 -4.66 -0.41 -6.72
N LEU A 77 -5.10 0.36 -7.73
CA LEU A 77 -4.25 1.33 -8.43
C LEU A 77 -3.74 2.42 -7.48
N LEU A 78 -4.63 2.97 -6.64
CA LEU A 78 -4.26 3.97 -5.62
C LEU A 78 -3.30 3.40 -4.56
N GLY A 79 -3.47 2.13 -4.18
CA GLY A 79 -2.60 1.44 -3.23
C GLY A 79 -1.17 1.30 -3.76
N VAL A 80 -1.02 0.97 -5.04
CA VAL A 80 0.31 0.90 -5.67
C VAL A 80 0.94 2.30 -5.76
N GLN A 81 0.18 3.34 -6.12
CA GLN A 81 0.70 4.71 -6.11
C GLN A 81 1.11 5.18 -4.71
N MET A 82 0.35 4.77 -3.68
CA MET A 82 0.67 5.07 -2.29
C MET A 82 1.99 4.40 -1.89
N ASN A 83 2.19 3.13 -2.26
CA ASN A 83 3.43 2.42 -2.02
C ASN A 83 4.64 3.11 -2.68
N ILE A 84 4.51 3.52 -3.95
CA ILE A 84 5.55 4.31 -4.64
C ILE A 84 5.83 5.61 -3.89
N ALA A 85 4.78 6.33 -3.49
CA ALA A 85 4.92 7.60 -2.78
C ALA A 85 5.66 7.42 -1.44
N VAL A 86 5.34 6.40 -0.64
CA VAL A 86 6.04 6.11 0.62
C VAL A 86 7.51 5.73 0.37
N LEU A 87 7.77 4.82 -0.57
CA LEU A 87 9.13 4.38 -0.92
C LEU A 87 10.01 5.52 -1.45
N GLN A 88 9.41 6.55 -2.04
CA GLN A 88 10.10 7.75 -2.53
C GLN A 88 10.10 8.93 -1.55
N GLY A 89 9.65 8.73 -0.31
CA GLY A 89 9.60 9.80 0.70
C GLY A 89 8.54 10.89 0.45
N ARG A 90 7.60 10.67 -0.46
CA ARG A 90 6.51 11.61 -0.82
C ARG A 90 5.30 11.43 0.09
N TYR A 91 5.50 11.68 1.37
CA TYR A 91 4.55 11.35 2.44
C TYR A 91 3.19 12.06 2.34
N ASP A 92 3.16 13.34 1.96
CA ASP A 92 1.89 14.05 1.76
C ASP A 92 1.05 13.46 0.62
N THR A 93 1.72 13.02 -0.45
CA THR A 93 1.05 12.30 -1.54
C THR A 93 0.49 10.97 -1.04
N ALA A 94 1.26 10.20 -0.28
CA ALA A 94 0.80 8.95 0.30
C ALA A 94 -0.43 9.15 1.22
N ARG A 95 -0.43 10.18 2.08
CA ARG A 95 -1.58 10.53 2.93
C ARG A 95 -2.82 10.87 2.12
N SER A 96 -2.67 11.68 1.06
CA SER A 96 -3.78 12.00 0.17
C SER A 96 -4.37 10.74 -0.49
N LEU A 97 -3.51 9.81 -0.94
CA LEU A 97 -3.94 8.53 -1.52
C LEU A 97 -4.63 7.64 -0.49
N ILE A 98 -4.15 7.57 0.75
CA ILE A 98 -4.83 6.88 1.86
C ILE A 98 -6.26 7.39 2.05
N GLU A 99 -6.45 8.72 2.07
CA GLU A 99 -7.79 9.29 2.23
C GLU A 99 -8.69 8.97 1.05
N ARG A 100 -8.16 8.95 -0.18
CA ARG A 100 -8.92 8.53 -1.37
C ARG A 100 -9.35 7.07 -1.27
N ILE A 101 -8.44 6.17 -0.89
CA ILE A 101 -8.76 4.74 -0.67
C ILE A 101 -9.82 4.60 0.43
N ARG A 102 -9.70 5.37 1.52
CA ARG A 102 -10.68 5.35 2.63
C ARG A 102 -12.08 5.74 2.18
N ARG A 103 -12.21 6.73 1.28
CA ARG A 103 -13.51 7.16 0.74
C ARG A 103 -14.17 6.13 -0.17
N LEU A 104 -13.39 5.23 -0.78
CA LEU A 104 -13.88 4.14 -1.63
C LEU A 104 -14.33 2.92 -0.83
N GLU A 105 -14.18 2.94 0.50
CA GLU A 105 -14.44 1.79 1.34
C GLU A 105 -15.85 1.84 1.93
N GLU A 106 -16.71 0.92 1.47
CA GLU A 106 -18.12 0.84 1.87
C GLU A 106 -18.30 0.18 3.24
N ASN A 107 -17.44 -0.81 3.55
CA ASN A 107 -17.46 -1.46 4.86
C ASN A 107 -16.84 -0.53 5.92
N GLU A 108 -17.60 -0.22 6.97
CA GLU A 108 -17.17 0.73 8.00
C GLU A 108 -15.90 0.29 8.75
N ALA A 109 -15.78 -0.99 9.11
CA ALA A 109 -14.60 -1.52 9.79
C ALA A 109 -13.34 -1.34 8.93
N LYS A 110 -13.44 -1.74 7.64
CA LYS A 110 -12.34 -1.57 6.67
C LYS A 110 -12.00 -0.10 6.48
N ARG A 111 -13.00 0.77 6.34
CA ARG A 111 -12.84 2.22 6.21
C ARG A 111 -12.08 2.83 7.40
N LEU A 112 -12.47 2.50 8.63
CA LEU A 112 -11.79 2.97 9.85
C LEU A 112 -10.33 2.52 9.88
N LEU A 113 -10.08 1.27 9.50
CA LEU A 113 -8.75 0.68 9.51
C LEU A 113 -7.90 1.02 8.28
N THR A 114 -8.48 1.61 7.22
CA THR A 114 -7.72 2.01 6.02
C THR A 114 -6.61 3.00 6.39
N GLY A 115 -5.39 2.63 6.02
CA GLY A 115 -4.20 3.46 6.16
C GLY A 115 -3.66 3.62 7.59
N GLN A 116 -4.15 2.87 8.59
CA GLN A 116 -3.65 3.03 9.96
C GLN A 116 -2.19 2.58 10.11
N VAL A 117 -1.82 1.45 9.48
CA VAL A 117 -0.43 0.98 9.45
C VAL A 117 0.46 1.98 8.72
N MET A 118 0.16 2.27 7.45
CA MET A 118 0.99 3.18 6.64
C MET A 118 1.03 4.61 7.20
N GLY A 119 -0.09 5.12 7.71
CA GLY A 119 -0.13 6.43 8.36
C GLY A 119 0.72 6.49 9.63
N SER A 120 0.72 5.43 10.45
CA SER A 120 1.61 5.35 11.63
C SER A 120 3.07 5.27 11.24
N LEU A 121 3.38 4.58 10.14
CA LEU A 121 4.73 4.45 9.61
C LEU A 121 5.27 5.80 9.12
N ILE A 122 4.47 6.48 8.30
CA ILE A 122 4.81 7.80 7.78
C ILE A 122 5.05 8.78 8.93
N ASP A 123 4.14 8.85 9.91
CA ASP A 123 4.31 9.74 11.07
C ASP A 123 5.60 9.43 11.85
N ALA A 124 5.96 8.16 11.98
CA ALA A 124 7.19 7.77 12.66
C ALA A 124 8.45 8.16 11.90
N TRP A 125 8.44 7.98 10.58
CA TRP A 125 9.56 8.31 9.70
C TRP A 125 9.78 9.82 9.57
N GLU A 126 8.73 10.64 9.62
CA GLU A 126 8.89 12.10 9.66
C GLU A 126 9.53 12.59 10.96
N ILE A 127 9.33 11.88 12.07
CA ILE A 127 9.88 12.27 13.38
C ILE A 127 11.31 11.77 13.56
N ALA A 128 11.59 10.52 13.19
CA ALA A 128 12.85 9.85 13.53
C ALA A 128 13.64 9.33 12.32
N GLY A 129 13.17 9.56 11.10
CA GLY A 129 13.74 8.96 9.89
C GLY A 129 13.37 7.48 9.71
N PRO A 130 13.59 6.90 8.53
CA PRO A 130 13.33 5.49 8.26
C PRO A 130 14.41 4.57 8.85
N GLY A 131 14.08 3.28 8.99
CA GLY A 131 15.05 2.20 9.18
C GLY A 131 15.76 2.14 10.54
N ASN A 132 15.23 2.76 11.60
CA ASN A 132 15.83 2.74 12.93
C ASN A 132 14.84 2.40 14.05
N ASP A 133 15.36 1.94 15.19
CA ASP A 133 14.54 1.50 16.34
C ASP A 133 13.65 2.61 16.91
N ALA A 134 14.15 3.85 16.94
CA ALA A 134 13.35 4.99 17.42
C ALA A 134 12.09 5.19 16.56
N SER A 135 12.22 5.08 15.23
CA SER A 135 11.08 5.11 14.32
C SER A 135 10.14 3.91 14.51
N ALA A 136 10.68 2.70 14.72
CA ALA A 136 9.87 1.50 14.94
C ALA A 136 9.06 1.59 16.26
N ASP A 137 9.64 2.16 17.31
CA ASP A 137 8.96 2.38 18.58
C ASP A 137 7.88 3.48 18.49
N ILE A 138 8.14 4.55 17.74
CA ILE A 138 7.12 5.59 17.47
C ILE A 138 5.97 5.00 16.66
N PHE A 139 6.27 4.22 15.63
CA PHE A 139 5.28 3.52 14.81
C PHE A 139 4.35 2.69 15.69
N GLU A 140 4.90 1.84 16.56
CA GLU A 140 4.12 0.93 17.40
C GLU A 140 3.18 1.69 18.34
N ARG A 141 3.70 2.74 19.00
CA ARG A 141 2.88 3.62 19.87
C ARG A 141 1.77 4.31 19.09
N ASN A 142 2.09 4.83 17.90
CA ASN A 142 1.11 5.52 17.06
C ASN A 142 0.02 4.56 16.58
N LEU A 143 0.38 3.37 16.12
CA LEU A 143 -0.57 2.38 15.68
C LEU A 143 -1.47 1.96 16.84
N ARG A 144 -0.91 1.62 18.01
CA ARG A 144 -1.69 1.25 19.21
C ARG A 144 -2.70 2.33 19.55
N ARG A 145 -2.27 3.60 19.66
CA ARG A 145 -3.16 4.73 19.94
C ARG A 145 -4.28 4.86 18.91
N ARG A 146 -3.98 4.69 17.62
CA ARG A 146 -4.95 4.81 16.53
C ARG A 146 -6.00 3.69 16.58
N ILE A 147 -5.59 2.44 16.78
CA ILE A 147 -6.51 1.30 16.82
C ILE A 147 -7.33 1.29 18.11
N SER A 148 -6.71 1.54 19.28
CA SER A 148 -7.40 1.57 20.57
C SER A 148 -8.49 2.66 20.68
N ALA A 149 -8.43 3.70 19.84
CA ALA A 149 -9.44 4.76 19.80
C ALA A 149 -10.68 4.39 18.97
N MET A 150 -10.68 3.24 18.28
CA MET A 150 -11.78 2.81 17.42
C MET A 150 -12.83 2.00 18.20
N PRO A 151 -14.11 2.04 17.80
CA PRO A 151 -15.15 1.20 18.41
C PRO A 151 -14.84 -0.28 18.14
N TRP A 152 -14.52 -1.03 19.20
CA TRP A 152 -14.10 -2.44 19.06
C TRP A 152 -15.21 -3.34 18.50
N ASP A 153 -16.46 -3.06 18.85
CA ASP A 153 -17.66 -3.70 18.30
C ASP A 153 -17.78 -3.56 16.78
N VAL A 154 -17.15 -2.53 16.20
CA VAL A 154 -17.11 -2.30 14.76
C VAL A 154 -15.85 -2.89 14.13
N VAL A 155 -14.68 -2.73 14.74
CA VAL A 155 -13.39 -3.04 14.09
C VAL A 155 -12.78 -4.40 14.48
N GLY A 156 -13.27 -5.05 15.55
CA GLY A 156 -12.61 -6.19 16.19
C GLY A 156 -12.32 -7.36 15.23
N ASP A 157 -13.32 -7.79 14.46
CA ASP A 157 -13.17 -8.89 13.51
C ASP A 157 -12.13 -8.58 12.41
N GLU A 158 -12.13 -7.36 11.89
CA GLU A 158 -11.19 -6.92 10.87
C GLU A 158 -9.77 -6.74 11.47
N VAL A 159 -9.63 -6.28 12.72
CA VAL A 159 -8.35 -6.27 13.44
C VAL A 159 -7.77 -7.68 13.57
N LEU A 160 -8.58 -8.64 14.00
CA LEU A 160 -8.15 -10.04 14.14
C LEU A 160 -7.80 -10.67 12.79
N SER A 161 -8.57 -10.37 11.74
CA SER A 161 -8.27 -10.82 10.38
C SER A 161 -6.94 -10.23 9.88
N ARG A 162 -6.70 -8.93 10.08
CA ARG A 162 -5.44 -8.28 9.68
C ARG A 162 -4.25 -8.80 10.47
N ARG A 163 -4.44 -9.11 11.77
CA ARG A 163 -3.42 -9.78 12.59
C ARG A 163 -3.02 -11.12 12.02
N LYS A 164 -4.00 -11.97 11.69
CA LYS A 164 -3.75 -13.28 11.09
C LYS A 164 -2.99 -13.15 9.77
N ASN A 165 -3.37 -12.20 8.92
CA ASN A 165 -2.68 -11.96 7.65
C ASN A 165 -1.24 -11.45 7.86
N ALA A 166 -1.03 -10.55 8.83
CA ALA A 166 0.30 -10.07 9.18
C ALA A 166 1.18 -11.21 9.68
N ALA A 167 0.70 -12.06 10.59
CA ALA A 167 1.45 -13.20 11.14
C ALA A 167 1.84 -14.26 10.08
N GLN A 168 1.16 -14.30 8.93
CA GLN A 168 1.46 -15.22 7.84
C GLN A 168 2.50 -14.70 6.84
N MET A 169 2.91 -13.43 6.93
CA MET A 169 3.94 -12.89 6.05
C MET A 169 5.28 -13.59 6.32
N ASN A 170 5.96 -14.02 5.27
CA ASN A 170 7.24 -14.70 5.40
C ASN A 170 8.23 -14.14 4.37
N GLU A 171 9.28 -13.50 4.86
CA GLU A 171 10.30 -12.86 4.02
C GLU A 171 10.95 -13.86 3.04
N ALA A 172 11.30 -15.06 3.49
CA ALA A 172 11.93 -16.06 2.64
C ALA A 172 11.01 -16.52 1.50
N VAL A 173 9.69 -16.59 1.74
CA VAL A 173 8.70 -16.88 0.69
C VAL A 173 8.66 -15.76 -0.34
N PHE A 174 8.56 -14.49 0.09
CA PHE A 174 8.55 -13.35 -0.84
C PHE A 174 9.84 -13.26 -1.67
N ARG A 175 11.01 -13.41 -1.02
CA ARG A 175 12.30 -13.43 -1.71
C ARG A 175 12.42 -14.61 -2.66
N GLY A 176 11.93 -15.79 -2.26
CA GLY A 176 11.90 -16.97 -3.13
C GLY A 176 11.06 -16.77 -4.39
N ILE A 177 9.88 -16.14 -4.28
CA ILE A 177 9.03 -15.81 -5.45
C ILE A 177 9.76 -14.86 -6.40
N VAL A 178 10.44 -13.83 -5.87
CA VAL A 178 11.21 -12.88 -6.69
C VAL A 178 12.36 -13.61 -7.41
N ALA A 179 13.20 -14.31 -6.65
CA ALA A 179 14.42 -14.93 -7.19
C ALA A 179 14.14 -16.12 -8.13
N SER A 180 13.13 -16.93 -7.85
CA SER A 180 12.85 -18.15 -8.64
C SER A 180 11.78 -17.98 -9.70
N GLY A 181 10.97 -16.91 -9.63
CA GLY A 181 9.90 -16.63 -10.58
C GLY A 181 10.16 -15.40 -11.44
N LEU A 182 10.36 -14.25 -10.80
CA LEU A 182 10.41 -12.97 -11.51
C LEU A 182 11.77 -12.69 -12.15
N ASP A 183 12.88 -13.10 -11.52
CA ASP A 183 14.22 -12.93 -12.10
C ASP A 183 14.41 -13.71 -13.42
N PRO A 184 14.10 -15.03 -13.49
CA PRO A 184 14.19 -15.76 -14.75
C PRO A 184 13.27 -15.18 -15.83
N MET A 185 12.03 -14.82 -15.46
CA MET A 185 11.07 -14.22 -16.39
C MET A 185 11.60 -12.90 -16.99
N LEU A 186 12.19 -12.03 -16.18
CA LEU A 186 12.81 -10.78 -16.65
C LEU A 186 14.00 -11.06 -17.58
N GLN A 187 14.84 -12.02 -17.21
CA GLN A 187 15.99 -12.41 -18.02
C GLN A 187 15.56 -12.96 -19.38
N GLU A 188 14.55 -13.82 -19.42
CA GLU A 188 14.01 -14.43 -20.65
C GLU A 188 13.34 -13.39 -21.57
N ASN A 189 12.67 -12.40 -20.99
CA ASN A 189 11.98 -11.34 -21.72
C ASN A 189 12.85 -10.09 -21.96
N GLY A 190 14.16 -10.16 -21.76
CA GLY A 190 15.08 -9.06 -22.06
C GLY A 190 14.83 -7.80 -21.23
N GLY A 191 14.34 -7.93 -19.99
CA GLY A 191 14.04 -6.82 -19.10
C GLY A 191 12.65 -6.19 -19.28
N GLU A 192 11.81 -6.75 -20.15
CA GLU A 192 10.46 -6.24 -20.39
C GLU A 192 9.43 -6.73 -19.34
N LEU A 193 8.62 -5.79 -18.87
CA LEU A 193 7.57 -5.98 -17.87
C LEU A 193 6.24 -5.48 -18.40
N SER A 194 5.18 -6.27 -18.25
CA SER A 194 3.82 -5.76 -18.44
C SER A 194 3.44 -4.80 -17.32
N TYR A 195 2.42 -3.98 -17.56
CA TYR A 195 1.87 -3.08 -16.54
C TYR A 195 1.41 -3.78 -15.27
N GLU A 196 0.86 -4.98 -15.39
CA GLU A 196 0.43 -5.78 -14.24
C GLU A 196 1.63 -6.22 -13.40
N VAL A 197 2.65 -6.79 -14.03
CA VAL A 197 3.86 -7.27 -13.34
C VAL A 197 4.61 -6.10 -12.70
N ALA A 198 4.68 -4.95 -13.38
CA ALA A 198 5.27 -3.74 -12.83
C ALA A 198 4.60 -3.30 -11.50
N ARG A 199 3.26 -3.32 -11.45
CA ARG A 199 2.49 -3.01 -10.23
C ARG A 199 2.68 -4.06 -9.13
N GLN A 200 2.84 -5.33 -9.51
CA GLN A 200 3.14 -6.42 -8.58
C GLN A 200 4.51 -6.24 -7.91
N LEU A 201 5.55 -5.89 -8.69
CA LEU A 201 6.90 -5.64 -8.17
C LEU A 201 6.94 -4.51 -7.14
N VAL A 202 6.22 -3.41 -7.39
CA VAL A 202 6.07 -2.33 -6.39
C VAL A 202 5.43 -2.85 -5.11
N THR A 203 4.38 -3.67 -5.24
CA THR A 203 3.71 -4.25 -4.07
C THR A 203 4.66 -5.14 -3.28
N PHE A 204 5.48 -5.96 -3.94
CA PHE A 204 6.48 -6.81 -3.28
C PHE A 204 7.54 -6.00 -2.56
N LYS A 205 8.12 -4.97 -3.19
CA LYS A 205 9.08 -4.09 -2.51
C LYS A 205 8.45 -3.43 -1.29
N SER A 206 7.19 -2.98 -1.39
CA SER A 206 6.49 -2.39 -0.25
C SER A 206 6.31 -3.36 0.93
N ILE A 207 6.08 -4.65 0.66
CA ILE A 207 5.96 -5.66 1.71
C ILE A 207 7.32 -5.89 2.37
N LEU A 208 8.36 -6.11 1.57
CA LEU A 208 9.73 -6.36 2.04
C LEU A 208 10.33 -5.19 2.83
N VAL A 209 10.12 -3.96 2.36
CA VAL A 209 10.81 -2.78 2.92
C VAL A 209 9.95 -2.07 3.97
N LEU A 210 8.63 -2.03 3.81
CA LEU A 210 7.76 -1.23 4.68
C LEU A 210 7.05 -2.06 5.75
N GLN A 211 6.64 -3.30 5.44
CA GLN A 211 5.72 -4.06 6.29
C GLN A 211 6.41 -5.16 7.10
N LEU A 212 7.24 -5.98 6.44
CA LEU A 212 7.94 -7.09 7.09
C LEU A 212 8.81 -6.67 8.29
N PRO A 213 9.59 -5.58 8.22
CA PRO A 213 10.37 -5.11 9.38
C PRO A 213 9.51 -4.72 10.59
N LEU A 214 8.21 -4.51 10.39
CA LEU A 214 7.26 -4.11 11.44
C LEU A 214 6.28 -5.23 11.80
N GLN A 215 6.39 -6.41 11.19
CA GLN A 215 5.43 -7.50 11.30
C GLN A 215 5.14 -7.88 12.77
N ASP A 216 6.18 -8.12 13.55
CA ASP A 216 6.06 -8.50 14.97
C ASP A 216 5.39 -7.39 15.79
N ARG A 217 5.68 -6.12 15.47
CA ARG A 217 5.09 -4.97 16.15
C ARG A 217 3.62 -4.79 15.78
N ILE A 218 3.26 -5.00 14.51
CA ILE A 218 1.87 -5.01 14.05
C ILE A 218 1.09 -6.12 14.76
N ASN A 219 1.65 -7.34 14.80
CA ASN A 219 1.02 -8.48 15.46
C ASN A 219 0.82 -8.20 16.96
N ARG A 220 1.86 -7.70 17.65
CA ARG A 220 1.79 -7.31 19.06
C ARG A 220 0.70 -6.27 19.32
N VAL A 221 0.66 -5.19 18.53
CA VAL A 221 -0.36 -4.15 18.71
C VAL A 221 -1.77 -4.70 18.54
N TYR A 222 -2.02 -5.51 17.51
CA TYR A 222 -3.35 -6.08 17.31
C TYR A 222 -3.73 -7.10 18.40
N THR A 223 -2.78 -7.90 18.89
CA THR A 223 -2.99 -8.78 20.04
C THR A 223 -3.32 -7.98 21.29
N ASP A 224 -2.50 -7.00 21.68
CA ASP A 224 -2.69 -6.19 22.89
C ASP A 224 -4.07 -5.49 22.89
N VAL A 225 -4.49 -4.95 21.74
CA VAL A 225 -5.78 -4.27 21.61
C VAL A 225 -6.93 -5.27 21.73
N ALA A 226 -6.81 -6.46 21.14
CA ALA A 226 -7.83 -7.50 21.25
C ALA A 226 -8.00 -7.98 22.70
N GLU A 227 -6.89 -8.22 23.40
CA GLU A 227 -6.89 -8.65 24.80
C GLU A 227 -7.47 -7.58 25.74
N THR A 228 -7.13 -6.31 25.50
CA THR A 228 -7.73 -5.17 26.23
C THR A 228 -9.25 -5.12 26.08
N ASN A 229 -9.78 -5.61 24.96
CA ASN A 229 -11.21 -5.71 24.69
C ASN A 229 -11.80 -7.10 25.02
N GLY A 230 -11.09 -7.90 25.83
CA GLY A 230 -11.60 -9.17 26.39
C GLY A 230 -11.53 -10.36 25.43
N VAL A 231 -10.81 -10.25 24.31
CA VAL A 231 -10.58 -11.38 23.39
C VAL A 231 -9.26 -12.05 23.75
N LEU A 232 -9.32 -13.32 24.18
CA LEU A 232 -8.12 -14.13 24.34
C LEU A 232 -7.58 -14.52 22.97
N VAL A 233 -6.33 -14.15 22.72
CA VAL A 233 -5.68 -14.37 21.46
C VAL A 233 -4.56 -15.39 21.68
N ALA A 234 -4.71 -16.59 21.14
CA ALA A 234 -3.64 -17.59 21.18
C ALA A 234 -2.44 -17.11 20.32
N GLU A 235 -1.24 -17.43 20.80
CA GLU A 235 0.04 -17.23 20.10
C GLU A 235 0.06 -17.92 18.73
#